data_AF-A0A5C9EB22-F1
#
_entry.id   AF-A0A5C9EB22-F1
#
_cell.length_a   1.000
_cell.length_b   1.000
_cell.length_c   1.000
_cell.angle_alpha   90.00
_cell.angle_beta   90.00
_cell.angle_gamma   90.00
#
_symmetry.space_group_name_H-M   'P 1'
#
loop_
_entity.id
_entity.type
_entity.pdbx_description
1 polymer ?
#
loop_
_entity_poly.entity_id
_entity_poly.type
_entity_poly.pdbx_seq_one_letter_code
_entity_poly.pdbx_strand_id
1 'polypeptide(L)' 'MSKSITSYFDWELSHRKKSHEFKNSSDQKKEKEINSLGIPQDTFKNYLERWKKENL' A
#
# COMPACT_ATOMS: atom_id res chain seq x y z
N MET A 1 -46.11 27.45 1.40
CA MET A 1 -44.65 27.55 1.62
C MET A 1 -44.01 26.20 1.30
N SER A 2 -43.60 26.01 0.05
CA SER A 2 -42.93 24.81 -0.45
C SER A 2 -41.52 24.71 0.13
N LYS A 3 -41.25 23.68 0.94
CA LYS A 3 -39.91 23.40 1.47
C LYS A 3 -39.22 22.41 0.54
N SER A 4 -38.45 22.90 -0.43
CA SER A 4 -37.59 22.03 -1.26
C SER A 4 -36.29 22.73 -1.67
N ILE A 5 -35.60 23.38 -0.72
CA ILE A 5 -34.25 23.92 -0.93
C ILE A 5 -33.15 22.97 -0.40
N THR A 6 -33.48 21.94 0.38
CA THR A 6 -32.51 21.17 1.17
C THR A 6 -32.02 19.86 0.53
N SER A 7 -32.15 19.67 -0.79
CA SER A 7 -31.67 18.43 -1.45
C SER A 7 -30.34 18.60 -2.21
N TYR A 8 -29.96 19.83 -2.59
CA TYR A 8 -28.79 20.06 -3.45
C TYR A 8 -27.43 19.87 -2.77
N PHE A 9 -27.37 19.69 -1.44
CA PHE A 9 -26.11 19.61 -0.70
C PHE A 9 -25.83 18.24 -0.05
N ASP A 10 -26.73 17.27 -0.19
CA ASP A 10 -26.57 15.99 0.52
C ASP A 10 -25.55 15.05 -0.16
N TRP A 11 -25.35 15.20 -1.47
CA TRP A 11 -24.34 14.45 -2.21
C TRP A 11 -22.91 14.97 -1.96
N GLU A 12 -22.71 16.27 -1.78
CA GLU A 12 -21.37 16.83 -1.56
C GLU A 12 -20.81 16.47 -0.16
N LEU A 13 -21.69 16.34 0.83
CA LEU A 13 -21.32 15.98 2.20
C LEU A 13 -20.94 14.51 2.37
N SER A 14 -21.50 13.60 1.56
CA SER A 14 -21.22 12.16 1.63
C SER A 14 -19.77 11.82 1.22
N HIS A 15 -19.18 12.60 0.31
CA HIS A 15 -17.80 12.39 -0.14
C HIS A 15 -16.74 12.92 0.82
N ARG A 16 -17.05 13.93 1.65
CA ARG A 16 -16.07 14.53 2.57
C ARG A 16 -15.76 13.69 3.80
N LYS A 17 -16.67 12.80 4.23
CA LYS A 17 -16.47 11.95 5.43
C LYS A 17 -15.70 10.67 5.14
N LYS A 18 -15.79 10.11 3.93
CA LYS A 18 -15.11 8.84 3.58
C LYS A 18 -13.60 8.95 3.41
N SER A 19 -13.05 10.15 3.24
CA SER A 19 -11.61 10.33 2.98
C SER A 19 -10.75 10.32 4.25
N HIS A 20 -11.33 10.35 5.46
CA HIS A 20 -10.56 10.50 6.69
C HIS A 20 -10.37 9.22 7.54
N GLU A 21 -11.09 8.13 7.25
CA GLU A 21 -11.03 6.90 8.07
C GLU A 21 -10.05 5.81 7.57
N PHE A 22 -9.42 5.97 6.40
CA PHE A 22 -8.46 4.98 5.86
C PHE A 22 -6.99 5.25 6.24
N LYS A 23 -6.70 5.64 7.50
CA LYS A 23 -5.31 5.85 7.94
C LYS A 23 -4.77 4.90 9.00
N ASN A 24 -5.58 4.00 9.55
CA ASN A 24 -5.12 3.09 10.58
C ASN A 24 -5.52 1.64 10.27
N SER A 25 -4.49 0.80 10.08
CA SER A 25 -4.50 -0.67 10.13
C SER A 25 -4.76 -1.42 8.81
N SER A 26 -3.67 -1.84 8.14
CA SER A 26 -3.37 -3.26 7.90
C SER A 26 -2.27 -3.39 6.84
N ASP A 27 -1.12 -3.92 7.24
CA ASP A 27 -0.09 -4.51 6.39
C ASP A 27 0.36 -3.67 5.18
N GLN A 28 1.35 -2.80 5.42
CA GLN A 28 2.35 -2.55 4.39
C GLN A 28 3.04 -3.89 4.11
N LYS A 29 2.47 -4.68 3.19
CA LYS A 29 3.24 -5.70 2.47
C LYS A 29 4.40 -4.93 1.88
N LYS A 30 5.57 -4.97 2.54
CA LYS A 30 6.82 -4.50 1.96
C LYS A 30 6.89 -5.20 0.61
N GLU A 31 6.71 -4.44 -0.47
CA GLU A 31 6.93 -4.96 -1.81
C GLU A 31 8.36 -5.47 -1.78
N LYS A 32 8.52 -6.79 -1.79
CA LYS A 32 9.85 -7.40 -1.79
C LYS A 32 10.48 -6.94 -3.09
N GLU A 33 11.54 -6.15 -3.02
CA GLU A 33 12.28 -5.75 -4.21
C GLU A 33 12.75 -7.04 -4.91
N ILE A 34 12.14 -7.31 -6.07
CA ILE A 34 12.45 -8.46 -6.90
C ILE A 34 13.52 -8.01 -7.88
N ASN A 35 14.62 -8.75 -7.96
CA ASN A 35 15.67 -8.47 -8.95
C ASN A 35 15.22 -8.84 -10.37
N SER A 36 16.05 -8.53 -11.37
CA SER A 36 15.80 -8.88 -12.78
C SER A 36 15.65 -10.39 -13.05
N LEU A 37 16.06 -11.24 -12.10
CA LEU A 37 15.95 -12.69 -12.15
C LEU A 37 14.65 -13.21 -11.51
N GLY A 38 13.76 -12.34 -11.04
CA GLY A 38 12.54 -12.77 -10.36
C GLY A 38 12.76 -13.24 -8.92
N ILE A 39 13.94 -13.01 -8.35
CA ILE A 39 14.33 -13.47 -7.01
C ILE A 39 14.28 -12.29 -6.04
N PRO A 40 13.73 -12.46 -4.82
CA PRO A 40 13.79 -11.42 -3.80
C PRO A 40 15.24 -11.03 -3.49
N GLN A 41 15.52 -9.73 -3.45
CA GLN A 41 16.88 -9.21 -3.27
C GLN A 41 17.58 -9.75 -2.02
N ASP A 42 16.85 -9.90 -0.91
CA ASP A 42 17.36 -10.49 0.33
C ASP A 42 17.87 -11.92 0.14
N THR A 43 17.12 -12.74 -0.61
CA THR A 43 17.48 -14.14 -0.86
C THR A 43 18.72 -14.25 -1.75
N PHE A 44 18.81 -13.37 -2.75
CA PHE A 44 19.97 -13.30 -3.64
C PHE A 44 21.23 -12.85 -2.89
N LYS A 45 21.13 -11.84 -2.02
CA LYS A 45 22.24 -11.37 -1.19
C LYS A 45 22.75 -12.48 -0.27
N ASN A 46 21.84 -13.18 0.42
CA ASN A 46 22.21 -14.29 1.31
C ASN A 46 22.91 -15.43 0.55
N TYR A 47 22.45 -15.74 -0.67
CA TYR A 47 23.10 -16.73 -1.53
C TYR A 47 24.53 -16.31 -1.88
N LEU A 48 24.73 -15.05 -2.30
CA LEU A 48 26.06 -14.53 -2.63
C LEU A 48 27.02 -14.56 -1.44
N GLU A 49 26.55 -14.24 -0.25
CA GLU A 49 27.38 -14.31 0.97
C GLU A 49 27.79 -15.75 1.31
N ARG A 50 26.90 -16.73 1.15
CA ARG A 50 27.23 -18.15 1.32
C ARG A 50 28.22 -18.64 0.27
N TRP A 51 27.95 -18.33 -0.99
CA TRP A 51 28.81 -18.72 -2.10
C TRP A 51 30.23 -18.18 -1.93
N LYS A 52 30.36 -16.91 -1.49
CA LYS A 52 31.67 -16.31 -1.16
C LYS A 52 32.39 -17.02 -0.01
N LYS A 53 31.67 -17.55 0.99
CA LYS A 53 32.31 -18.29 2.11
C LYS A 53 32.77 -19.69 1.73
N GLU A 54 32.12 -20.31 0.75
CA GLU A 54 32.44 -21.68 0.33
C GLU A 54 33.53 -21.74 -0.75
N ASN A 55 33.69 -20.67 -1.52
CA ASN A 55 34.58 -20.62 -2.68
C ASN A 55 35.79 -19.68 -2.49
N LEU A 56 35.93 -19.07 -1.32
CA LEU A 56 37.01 -18.15 -0.96
C LEU A 56 37.61 -18.59 0.38
#